data_AF-A0A951V0L8-F1
#
_entry.id   AF-A0A951V0L8-F1
#
_cell.length_a   1.000
_cell.length_b   1.000
_cell.length_c   1.000
_cell.angle_alpha   90.00
_cell.angle_beta   90.00
_cell.angle_gamma   90.00
#
_symmetry.space_group_name_H-M   'P 1'
#
loop_
_entity.id
_entity.type
_entity.pdbx_description
1 polymer ?
#
loop_
_entity_poly.entity_id
_entity_poly.type
_entity_poly.pdbx_seq_one_letter_code
_entity_poly.pdbx_strand_id
1 'polypeptide(L)'
;MILFDGMYSLGGVILSLLALMGSIYINKKDYEKYPFGKKMIEPLIVIIKSLAIFIMCIYSLTGSIKDLINGGNEVQYGYALIYALISTLGCGIAYFFLKKKGKAINSSLVNIESSQWLMDTLLSMGVLVGFLIANIIKHTEFIWFNRYLDPLMVIICSSVFIKMPIKSFGDGLKELLEFKADDSITLEIDKLVEGIEREYKFEESITRVSKTGNDLRIEIDFIYNEESNIKVLDEMDSLREKIFNSLSHINYEKWLNVSFTKDKKWAI
;
A
#
# COMPACT_ATOMS: atom_id res chain seq x y z
N MET A 1 7.77 25.16 -5.98
CA MET A 1 6.94 24.08 -6.55
C MET A 1 7.74 23.18 -7.50
N ILE A 2 8.48 23.70 -8.49
CA ILE A 2 9.35 22.85 -9.35
C ILE A 2 10.32 22.00 -8.53
N LEU A 3 11.04 22.62 -7.59
CA LEU A 3 11.99 21.91 -6.72
C LEU A 3 11.29 20.79 -5.94
N PHE A 4 10.09 21.06 -5.42
CA PHE A 4 9.31 20.08 -4.67
C PHE A 4 8.88 18.91 -5.57
N ASP A 5 8.31 19.18 -6.74
CA ASP A 5 7.90 18.18 -7.73
C ASP A 5 9.09 17.32 -8.19
N GLY A 6 10.24 17.96 -8.47
CA GLY A 6 11.47 17.27 -8.86
C GLY A 6 12.06 16.40 -7.74
N MET A 7 12.13 16.90 -6.51
CA MET A 7 12.61 16.13 -5.36
C MET A 7 11.68 14.96 -5.04
N TYR A 8 10.37 15.20 -5.08
CA TYR A 8 9.36 14.17 -4.83
C TYR A 8 9.42 13.07 -5.89
N SER A 9 9.48 13.45 -7.17
CA SER A 9 9.58 12.49 -8.29
C SER A 9 10.89 11.70 -8.27
N LEU A 10 12.04 12.37 -8.08
CA LEU A 10 13.34 11.69 -8.04
C LEU A 10 13.47 10.79 -6.81
N GLY A 11 13.05 11.27 -5.64
CA GLY A 11 12.98 10.47 -4.42
C GLY A 11 12.05 9.27 -4.61
N GLY A 12 10.90 9.50 -5.24
CA GLY A 12 9.95 8.48 -5.67
C GLY A 12 10.64 7.38 -6.48
N VAL A 13 11.33 7.73 -7.56
CA VAL A 13 12.05 6.77 -8.42
C VAL A 13 13.09 5.96 -7.65
N ILE A 14 13.89 6.58 -6.78
CA ILE A 14 14.88 5.87 -5.94
C ILE A 14 14.17 4.85 -5.03
N LEU A 15 13.07 5.27 -4.41
CA LEU A 15 12.27 4.41 -3.54
C LEU A 15 11.57 3.28 -4.31
N SER A 16 11.20 3.52 -5.57
CA SER A 16 10.64 2.52 -6.48
C SER A 16 11.70 1.48 -6.89
N LEU A 17 12.95 1.90 -7.09
CA LEU A 17 14.08 0.98 -7.31
C LEU A 17 14.30 0.09 -6.08
N LEU A 18 14.26 0.67 -4.88
CA LEU A 18 14.34 -0.10 -3.62
C LEU A 18 13.19 -1.12 -3.52
N ALA A 19 11.96 -0.71 -3.86
CA ALA A 19 10.82 -1.60 -3.91
C ALA A 19 11.00 -2.74 -4.93
N LEU A 20 11.51 -2.44 -6.11
CA LEU A 20 11.82 -3.44 -7.13
C LEU A 20 12.88 -4.44 -6.67
N MET A 21 13.99 -3.95 -6.11
CA MET A 21 15.04 -4.81 -5.54
C MET A 21 14.50 -5.69 -4.42
N GLY A 22 13.67 -5.12 -3.54
CA GLY A 22 12.97 -5.84 -2.49
C GLY A 22 12.07 -6.93 -3.02
N SER A 23 11.25 -6.64 -4.04
CA SER A 23 10.38 -7.62 -4.69
C SER A 23 11.17 -8.78 -5.30
N ILE A 24 12.28 -8.49 -6.00
CA ILE A 24 13.18 -9.52 -6.54
C ILE A 24 13.77 -10.37 -5.42
N TYR A 25 14.13 -9.77 -4.29
CA TYR A 25 14.67 -10.50 -3.14
C TYR A 25 13.63 -11.38 -2.43
N ILE A 26 12.39 -10.89 -2.29
CA ILE A 26 11.25 -11.62 -1.69
C ILE A 26 10.95 -12.88 -2.50
N ASN A 27 10.99 -12.80 -3.83
CA ASN A 27 10.69 -13.92 -4.71
C ASN A 27 11.78 -15.02 -4.72
N LYS A 28 12.97 -14.77 -4.14
CA LYS A 28 14.01 -15.79 -4.00
C LYS A 28 13.71 -16.73 -2.83
N LYS A 29 13.40 -17.99 -3.14
CA LYS A 29 13.21 -19.07 -2.16
C LYS A 29 14.51 -19.30 -1.37
N ASP A 30 14.41 -19.21 -0.05
CA ASP A 30 15.52 -19.38 0.90
C ASP A 30 14.95 -19.85 2.24
N TYR A 31 14.50 -21.11 2.27
CA TYR A 31 13.80 -21.68 3.43
C TYR A 31 14.73 -21.98 4.61
N GLU A 32 16.05 -22.10 4.39
CA GLU A 32 17.01 -22.29 5.47
C GLU A 32 17.11 -21.05 6.37
N LYS A 33 17.17 -19.86 5.77
CA LYS A 33 17.24 -18.59 6.52
C LYS A 33 15.86 -18.01 6.83
N TYR A 34 14.87 -18.28 5.98
CA TYR A 34 13.52 -17.76 6.11
C TYR A 34 12.49 -18.90 6.02
N PRO A 35 12.26 -19.66 7.11
CA PRO A 35 11.36 -20.82 7.11
C PRO A 35 9.93 -20.48 6.68
N PHE A 36 9.45 -19.27 7.02
CA PHE A 36 8.12 -18.77 6.69
C PHE A 36 8.11 -17.79 5.50
N GLY A 37 9.19 -17.75 4.73
CA GLY A 37 9.35 -16.84 3.59
C GLY A 37 9.72 -15.40 3.99
N LYS A 38 9.75 -14.52 2.98
CA LYS A 38 10.29 -13.15 3.08
C LYS A 38 9.23 -12.06 2.97
N LYS A 39 7.96 -12.41 3.07
CA LYS A 39 6.84 -11.54 2.68
C LYS A 39 6.67 -10.33 3.61
N MET A 40 7.12 -10.43 4.86
CA MET A 40 7.23 -9.30 5.81
C MET A 40 8.15 -8.16 5.32
N ILE A 41 9.04 -8.41 4.36
CA ILE A 41 9.89 -7.35 3.78
C ILE A 41 9.04 -6.36 2.97
N GLU A 42 7.91 -6.79 2.40
CA GLU A 42 7.02 -5.92 1.63
C GLU A 42 6.44 -4.77 2.48
N PRO A 43 5.75 -5.00 3.61
CA PRO A 43 5.27 -3.91 4.46
C PRO A 43 6.42 -3.07 5.05
N LEU A 44 7.59 -3.66 5.31
CA LEU A 44 8.77 -2.90 5.75
C LEU A 44 9.21 -1.87 4.70
N ILE A 45 9.25 -2.25 3.42
CA ILE A 45 9.54 -1.33 2.31
C ILE A 45 8.49 -0.22 2.27
N VAL A 46 7.21 -0.55 2.40
CA VAL A 46 6.12 0.44 2.40
C VAL A 46 6.28 1.45 3.53
N ILE A 47 6.64 1.00 4.74
CA ILE A 47 6.93 1.86 5.89
C ILE A 47 8.08 2.82 5.58
N ILE A 48 9.21 2.31 5.07
CA ILE A 48 10.39 3.12 4.73
C ILE A 48 10.05 4.17 3.67
N LYS A 49 9.35 3.77 2.60
CA LYS A 49 8.90 4.69 1.54
C LYS A 49 8.00 5.78 2.09
N SER A 50 7.02 5.39 2.89
CA SER A 50 6.04 6.31 3.48
C SER A 50 6.72 7.34 4.38
N LEU A 51 7.69 6.90 5.19
CA LEU A 51 8.45 7.80 6.06
C LEU A 51 9.31 8.79 5.26
N ALA A 52 10.00 8.33 4.21
CA ALA A 52 10.80 9.19 3.35
C ALA A 52 9.94 10.27 2.67
N ILE A 53 8.78 9.88 2.13
CA ILE A 53 7.82 10.82 1.50
C ILE A 53 7.26 11.80 2.53
N PHE A 54 6.91 11.33 3.72
CA PHE A 54 6.42 12.18 4.81
C PHE A 54 7.44 13.25 5.20
N ILE A 55 8.72 12.89 5.35
CA ILE A 55 9.81 13.82 5.64
C ILE A 55 9.96 14.86 4.52
N MET A 56 9.90 14.43 3.25
CA MET A 56 9.97 15.35 2.11
C MET A 56 8.82 16.36 2.10
N CYS A 57 7.60 15.93 2.43
CA CYS A 57 6.43 16.81 2.55
C CYS A 57 6.61 17.85 3.68
N ILE A 58 7.07 17.43 4.87
CA ILE A 58 7.31 18.36 5.99
C ILE A 58 8.42 19.36 5.65
N TYR A 59 9.52 18.88 5.06
CA TYR A 59 10.63 19.74 4.65
C TYR A 59 10.14 20.81 3.66
N SER A 60 9.37 20.41 2.65
CA SER A 60 8.86 21.31 1.62
C SER A 60 7.80 22.27 2.15
N LEU A 61 6.95 21.82 3.07
CA LEU A 61 5.96 22.65 3.76
C LEU A 61 6.64 23.74 4.60
N THR A 62 7.63 23.36 5.42
CA THR A 62 8.36 24.33 6.26
C THR A 62 9.18 25.32 5.43
N GLY A 63 9.81 24.87 4.34
CA GLY A 63 10.47 25.74 3.37
C GLY A 63 9.50 26.75 2.75
N SER A 64 8.35 26.28 2.29
CA SER A 64 7.36 27.15 1.64
C SER A 64 6.71 28.15 2.58
N ILE A 65 6.51 27.79 3.86
CA ILE A 65 6.05 28.75 4.87
C ILE A 65 7.09 29.86 5.08
N LYS A 66 8.38 29.51 5.13
CA LYS A 66 9.46 30.50 5.24
C LYS A 66 9.50 31.40 4.00
N ASP A 67 9.38 30.83 2.81
CA ASP A 67 9.36 31.58 1.57
C ASP A 67 8.18 32.57 1.57
N LEU A 68 6.98 32.12 1.97
CA LEU A 68 5.80 32.96 2.08
C LEU A 68 6.01 34.16 3.04
N ILE A 69 6.62 33.93 4.20
CA ILE A 69 6.91 34.99 5.20
C ILE A 69 8.01 35.94 4.71
N ASN A 70 9.03 35.44 4.01
CA ASN A 70 10.14 36.22 3.47
C ASN A 70 9.78 36.99 2.18
N GLY A 71 8.51 37.05 1.84
CA GLY A 71 7.98 37.81 0.72
C GLY A 71 7.72 36.99 -0.54
N GLY A 72 8.01 35.69 -0.58
CA GLY A 72 7.74 34.82 -1.72
C GLY A 72 8.90 34.72 -2.71
N ASN A 73 8.75 33.83 -3.69
CA ASN A 73 9.82 33.40 -4.60
C ASN A 73 9.75 34.11 -5.95
N GLU A 74 10.91 34.40 -6.56
CA GLU A 74 10.93 34.89 -7.94
C GLU A 74 10.53 33.77 -8.91
N VAL A 75 9.54 34.06 -9.75
CA VAL A 75 9.03 33.08 -10.72
C VAL A 75 9.88 33.13 -11.99
N GLN A 76 10.69 32.10 -12.22
CA GLN A 76 11.40 31.92 -13.49
C GLN A 76 10.50 31.18 -14.49
N TYR A 77 9.87 31.95 -15.38
CA TYR A 77 8.85 31.46 -16.33
C TYR A 77 9.36 30.60 -17.50
N GLY A 78 10.69 30.52 -17.73
CA GLY A 78 11.29 30.02 -18.97
C GLY A 78 10.98 28.54 -19.31
N TYR A 79 11.96 27.66 -19.15
CA TYR A 79 11.80 26.22 -19.47
C TYR A 79 10.87 25.45 -18.51
N ALA A 80 10.33 26.14 -17.50
CA ALA A 80 9.47 25.57 -16.46
C ALA A 80 8.16 24.96 -16.99
N LEU A 81 7.53 25.61 -17.98
CA LEU A 81 6.26 25.14 -18.54
C LEU A 81 6.46 23.88 -19.39
N ILE A 82 7.56 23.82 -20.15
CA ILE A 82 7.96 22.63 -20.92
C ILE A 82 8.28 21.47 -19.96
N TYR A 83 9.03 21.75 -18.88
CA TYR A 83 9.29 20.77 -17.83
C TYR A 83 7.99 20.21 -17.24
N ALA A 84 7.07 21.09 -16.81
CA ALA A 84 5.81 20.68 -16.20
C ALA A 84 4.97 19.82 -17.14
N LEU A 85 4.90 20.18 -18.43
CA LEU A 85 4.17 19.41 -19.43
C LEU A 85 4.77 18.01 -19.62
N ILE A 86 6.09 17.91 -19.79
CA ILE A 86 6.78 16.63 -19.96
C ILE A 86 6.64 15.76 -18.69
N SER A 87 6.79 16.36 -17.51
CA SER A 87 6.67 15.67 -16.22
C SER A 87 5.26 15.10 -16.04
N THR A 88 4.21 15.90 -16.24
CA THR A 88 2.81 15.44 -16.14
C THR A 88 2.53 14.29 -17.10
N LEU A 89 2.97 14.38 -18.35
CA LEU A 89 2.78 13.31 -19.33
C LEU A 89 3.55 12.04 -18.95
N GLY A 90 4.81 12.18 -18.54
CA GLY A 90 5.66 11.06 -18.13
C GLY A 90 5.09 10.31 -16.93
N CYS A 91 4.75 11.03 -15.87
CA CYS A 91 4.15 10.45 -14.66
C CYS A 91 2.78 9.86 -14.96
N GLY A 92 1.97 10.51 -15.79
CA GLY A 92 0.66 10.00 -16.20
C GLY A 92 0.76 8.68 -16.97
N ILE A 93 1.68 8.59 -17.93
CA ILE A 93 1.91 7.34 -18.68
C ILE A 93 2.34 6.21 -17.74
N ALA A 94 3.28 6.48 -16.83
CA ALA A 94 3.73 5.51 -15.83
C ALA A 94 2.58 5.05 -14.91
N TYR A 95 1.75 5.99 -14.43
CA TYR A 95 0.55 5.68 -13.65
C TYR A 95 -0.40 4.74 -14.40
N PHE A 96 -0.78 5.08 -15.63
CA PHE A 96 -1.72 4.25 -16.40
C PHE A 96 -1.14 2.87 -16.71
N PHE A 97 0.16 2.80 -17.01
CA PHE A 97 0.85 1.53 -17.24
C PHE A 97 0.80 0.63 -15.99
N LEU A 98 1.18 1.16 -14.83
CA LEU A 98 1.19 0.43 -13.56
C LEU A 98 -0.21 0.06 -13.10
N LYS A 99 -1.19 0.96 -13.24
CA LYS A 99 -2.59 0.66 -12.89
C LYS A 99 -3.16 -0.47 -13.74
N LYS A 100 -2.86 -0.48 -15.04
CA LYS A 100 -3.33 -1.53 -15.96
C LYS A 100 -2.67 -2.87 -15.67
N LYS A 101 -1.35 -2.89 -15.44
CA LYS A 101 -0.59 -4.13 -15.15
C LYS A 101 -0.81 -4.63 -13.72
N GLY A 102 -0.94 -3.73 -12.75
CA GLY A 102 -1.20 -4.05 -11.34
C GLY A 102 -2.50 -4.82 -11.14
N LYS A 103 -3.57 -4.44 -11.86
CA LYS A 103 -4.83 -5.21 -11.87
C LYS A 103 -4.67 -6.66 -12.32
N ALA A 104 -3.69 -6.97 -13.16
CA ALA A 104 -3.45 -8.32 -13.67
C ALA A 104 -2.57 -9.17 -12.74
N ILE A 105 -1.68 -8.53 -11.96
CA ILE A 105 -0.66 -9.21 -11.13
C ILE A 105 -1.10 -9.31 -9.66
N ASN A 106 -2.11 -8.54 -9.24
CA ASN A 106 -2.62 -8.47 -7.87
C ASN A 106 -1.55 -8.24 -6.79
N SER A 107 -0.51 -7.46 -7.11
CA SER A 107 0.56 -7.14 -6.18
C SER A 107 0.24 -5.88 -5.38
N SER A 108 0.29 -5.97 -4.05
CA SER A 108 0.19 -4.85 -3.12
C SER A 108 1.24 -3.77 -3.41
N LEU A 109 2.50 -4.17 -3.62
CA LEU A 109 3.58 -3.25 -3.97
C LEU A 109 3.31 -2.47 -5.27
N VAL A 110 2.78 -3.13 -6.30
CA VAL A 110 2.45 -2.46 -7.58
C VAL A 110 1.27 -1.50 -7.40
N ASN A 111 0.29 -1.82 -6.57
CA ASN A 111 -0.83 -0.92 -6.28
C ASN A 111 -0.35 0.33 -5.52
N ILE A 112 0.54 0.17 -4.55
CA ILE A 112 1.17 1.28 -3.81
C ILE A 112 2.00 2.14 -4.76
N GLU A 113 2.78 1.51 -5.63
CA GLU A 113 3.58 2.19 -6.65
C GLU A 113 2.68 2.99 -7.60
N SER A 114 1.59 2.40 -8.10
CA SER A 114 0.64 3.10 -8.96
C SER A 114 0.02 4.32 -8.27
N SER A 115 -0.25 4.23 -6.97
CA SER A 115 -0.79 5.36 -6.21
C SER A 115 0.25 6.49 -6.05
N GLN A 116 1.53 6.15 -5.93
CA GLN A 116 2.63 7.13 -5.92
C GLN A 116 2.72 7.87 -7.27
N TRP A 117 2.72 7.15 -8.40
CA TRP A 117 2.77 7.78 -9.73
C TRP A 117 1.55 8.65 -10.03
N LEU A 118 0.38 8.32 -9.44
CA LEU A 118 -0.78 9.22 -9.47
C LEU A 118 -0.49 10.53 -8.75
N MET A 119 0.14 10.47 -7.57
CA MET A 119 0.53 11.65 -6.82
C MET A 119 1.56 12.49 -7.57
N ASP A 120 2.57 11.87 -8.17
CA ASP A 120 3.54 12.55 -9.04
C ASP A 120 2.82 13.29 -10.19
N THR A 121 1.87 12.61 -10.83
CA THR A 121 1.06 13.19 -11.92
C THR A 121 0.25 14.40 -11.43
N LEU A 122 -0.37 14.30 -10.26
CA LEU A 122 -1.16 15.38 -9.67
C LEU A 122 -0.28 16.56 -9.24
N LEU A 123 0.93 16.33 -8.73
CA LEU A 123 1.89 17.39 -8.43
C LEU A 123 2.33 18.11 -9.69
N SER A 124 2.81 17.38 -10.69
CA SER A 124 3.25 17.97 -11.94
C SER A 124 2.11 18.71 -12.65
N MET A 125 0.88 18.20 -12.57
CA MET A 125 -0.31 18.92 -13.06
C MET A 125 -0.56 20.21 -12.26
N GLY A 126 -0.41 20.17 -10.94
CA GLY A 126 -0.46 21.36 -10.09
C GLY A 126 0.60 22.39 -10.48
N VAL A 127 1.81 21.95 -10.79
CA VAL A 127 2.91 22.80 -11.29
C VAL A 127 2.51 23.44 -12.62
N LEU A 128 1.98 22.65 -13.56
CA LEU A 128 1.53 23.12 -14.87
C LEU A 128 0.44 24.20 -14.72
N VAL A 129 -0.58 23.93 -13.90
CA VAL A 129 -1.66 24.89 -13.61
C VAL A 129 -1.11 26.16 -12.94
N GLY A 130 -0.19 26.02 -11.98
CA GLY A 130 0.48 27.14 -11.34
C GLY A 130 1.20 28.05 -12.34
N PHE A 131 1.92 27.48 -13.30
CA PHE A 131 2.58 28.25 -14.36
C PHE A 131 1.61 28.90 -15.35
N LEU A 132 0.51 28.22 -15.71
CA LEU A 132 -0.53 28.81 -16.55
C LEU A 132 -1.17 30.03 -15.87
N ILE A 133 -1.51 29.91 -14.58
CA ILE A 133 -2.05 31.01 -13.78
C ILE A 133 -1.04 32.16 -13.70
N ALA A 134 0.22 31.85 -13.39
CA ALA A 134 1.26 32.87 -13.29
C ALA A 134 1.49 33.60 -14.62
N ASN A 135 1.40 32.89 -15.75
CA ASN A 135 1.50 33.48 -17.08
C ASN A 135 0.33 34.42 -17.41
N ILE A 136 -0.90 34.08 -17.00
CA ILE A 136 -2.06 34.96 -17.16
C ILE A 136 -1.91 36.21 -16.29
N ILE A 137 -1.55 36.03 -15.01
CA ILE A 137 -1.41 37.13 -14.04
C ILE A 137 -0.29 38.10 -14.41
N LYS A 138 0.76 37.62 -15.11
CA LYS A 138 1.83 38.47 -15.64
C LYS A 138 1.33 39.61 -16.54
N HIS A 139 0.19 39.43 -17.21
CA HIS A 139 -0.43 40.44 -18.06
C HIS A 139 -1.44 41.33 -17.33
N THR A 140 -1.53 41.23 -16.00
CA THR A 140 -2.48 41.97 -15.16
C THR A 140 -1.78 42.81 -14.08
N GLU A 141 -2.53 43.70 -13.42
CA GLU A 141 -2.03 44.52 -12.31
C GLU A 141 -1.63 43.70 -11.06
N PHE A 142 -2.01 42.42 -11.00
CA PHE A 142 -1.73 41.52 -9.88
C PHE A 142 -0.37 40.82 -9.95
N ILE A 143 0.59 41.32 -10.73
CA ILE A 143 1.91 40.67 -10.91
C ILE A 143 2.65 40.42 -9.59
N TRP A 144 2.40 41.25 -8.58
CA TRP A 144 2.94 41.09 -7.22
C TRP A 144 2.50 39.78 -6.57
N PHE A 145 1.36 39.21 -6.95
CA PHE A 145 0.85 37.95 -6.41
C PHE A 145 1.63 36.73 -6.92
N ASN A 146 2.28 36.84 -8.09
CA ASN A 146 3.03 35.73 -8.68
C ASN A 146 4.11 35.17 -7.76
N ARG A 147 4.73 36.02 -6.94
CA ARG A 147 5.76 35.58 -5.98
C ARG A 147 5.23 34.67 -4.86
N TYR A 148 3.93 34.73 -4.59
CA TYR A 148 3.28 33.97 -3.54
C TYR A 148 2.61 32.69 -4.06
N LEU A 149 2.33 32.60 -5.36
CA LEU A 149 1.71 31.43 -5.97
C LEU A 149 2.48 30.15 -5.68
N ASP A 150 3.80 30.17 -5.87
CA ASP A 150 4.64 28.98 -5.72
C ASP A 150 4.66 28.45 -4.27
N PRO A 151 4.95 29.27 -3.24
CA PRO A 151 4.82 28.86 -1.84
C PRO A 151 3.41 28.37 -1.46
N LEU A 152 2.35 29.07 -1.90
CA LEU A 152 0.97 28.69 -1.59
C LEU A 152 0.61 27.33 -2.18
N MET A 153 0.99 27.08 -3.43
CA MET A 153 0.74 25.80 -4.09
C MET A 153 1.47 24.66 -3.39
N VAL A 154 2.73 24.85 -2.99
CA VAL A 154 3.47 23.82 -2.24
C VAL A 154 2.83 23.57 -0.87
N ILE A 155 2.36 24.60 -0.16
CA ILE A 155 1.64 24.43 1.10
C ILE A 155 0.36 23.60 0.91
N ILE A 156 -0.45 23.93 -0.09
CA ILE A 156 -1.69 23.22 -0.39
C ILE A 156 -1.39 21.77 -0.78
N CYS A 157 -0.49 21.54 -1.73
CA CYS A 157 -0.13 20.22 -2.20
C CYS A 157 0.45 19.37 -1.06
N SER A 158 1.43 19.88 -0.31
CA SER A 158 2.05 19.15 0.82
C SER A 158 1.02 18.78 1.88
N SER A 159 0.09 19.68 2.21
CA SER A 159 -0.97 19.44 3.19
C SER A 159 -1.99 18.38 2.77
N VAL A 160 -2.33 18.32 1.47
CA VAL A 160 -3.18 17.26 0.94
C VAL A 160 -2.41 15.93 0.91
N PHE A 161 -1.15 15.98 0.51
CA PHE A 161 -0.35 14.80 0.21
C PHE A 161 0.11 14.07 1.45
N ILE A 162 0.34 14.78 2.56
CA ILE A 162 0.78 14.19 3.82
C ILE A 162 -0.16 13.08 4.35
N LYS A 163 -1.44 13.12 3.98
CA LYS A 163 -2.42 12.10 4.37
C LYS A 163 -2.08 10.72 3.81
N MET A 164 -1.54 10.66 2.59
CA MET A 164 -1.21 9.40 1.93
C MET A 164 -0.08 8.62 2.62
N PRO A 165 1.12 9.19 2.89
CA PRO A 165 2.17 8.47 3.58
C PRO A 165 1.78 8.13 5.02
N ILE A 166 1.00 8.97 5.73
CA ILE A 166 0.49 8.61 7.07
C ILE A 166 -0.37 7.35 7.00
N LYS A 167 -1.34 7.31 6.08
CA LYS A 167 -2.19 6.13 5.89
C LYS A 167 -1.36 4.90 5.50
N SER A 168 -0.48 5.04 4.52
CA SER A 168 0.36 3.95 4.01
C SER A 168 1.33 3.41 5.06
N PHE A 169 1.86 4.28 5.93
CA PHE A 169 2.66 3.91 7.08
C PHE A 169 1.84 3.09 8.09
N GLY A 170 0.63 3.55 8.43
CA GLY A 170 -0.26 2.85 9.33
C GLY A 170 -0.69 1.48 8.81
N ASP A 171 -1.04 1.40 7.52
CA ASP A 171 -1.41 0.14 6.86
C ASP A 171 -0.20 -0.82 6.82
N GLY A 172 1.00 -0.32 6.49
CA GLY A 172 2.23 -1.11 6.54
C GLY A 172 2.58 -1.62 7.94
N LEU A 173 2.38 -0.81 8.99
CA LEU A 173 2.59 -1.24 10.38
C LEU A 173 1.60 -2.32 10.80
N LYS A 174 0.32 -2.19 10.42
CA LYS A 174 -0.70 -3.21 10.71
C LYS A 174 -0.34 -4.54 10.06
N GLU A 175 0.07 -4.53 8.79
CA GLU A 175 0.52 -5.74 8.09
C GLU A 175 1.79 -6.34 8.71
N LEU A 176 2.74 -5.49 9.15
CA LEU A 176 3.97 -5.94 9.83
C LEU A 176 3.68 -6.60 11.19
N LEU A 177 2.67 -6.12 11.90
CA LEU A 177 2.22 -6.65 13.20
C LEU A 177 1.19 -7.79 13.05
N GLU A 178 1.00 -8.31 11.84
CA GLU A 178 0.05 -9.39 11.52
C GLU A 178 -1.38 -9.12 12.01
N PHE A 179 -1.84 -7.87 11.87
CA PHE A 179 -3.25 -7.54 12.15
C PHE A 179 -4.20 -8.36 11.28
N LYS A 180 -5.45 -8.46 11.77
CA LYS A 180 -6.56 -9.10 11.07
C LYS A 180 -6.64 -8.62 9.61
N ALA A 181 -6.86 -9.56 8.69
CA ALA A 181 -7.16 -9.26 7.29
C ALA A 181 -8.45 -8.44 7.14
N ASP A 182 -8.76 -8.00 5.90
CA ASP A 182 -9.97 -7.25 5.60
C ASP A 182 -11.22 -7.96 6.11
N ASP A 183 -12.12 -7.22 6.76
CA ASP A 183 -13.32 -7.77 7.41
C ASP A 183 -14.17 -8.62 6.47
N SER A 184 -14.25 -8.26 5.18
CA SER A 184 -14.98 -9.04 4.19
C SER A 184 -14.42 -10.44 3.99
N ILE A 185 -13.09 -10.58 3.98
CA ILE A 185 -12.40 -11.87 3.81
C ILE A 185 -12.54 -12.69 5.08
N THR A 186 -12.32 -12.07 6.25
CA THR A 186 -12.45 -12.80 7.52
C THR A 186 -13.88 -13.27 7.74
N LEU A 187 -14.90 -12.44 7.50
CA LEU A 187 -16.31 -12.84 7.62
C LEU A 187 -16.69 -13.97 6.65
N GLU A 188 -16.10 -14.01 5.47
CA GLU A 188 -16.31 -15.10 4.52
C GLU A 188 -15.72 -16.41 5.03
N ILE A 189 -14.49 -16.38 5.55
CA ILE A 189 -13.82 -17.56 6.11
C ILE A 189 -14.55 -18.01 7.39
N ASP A 190 -14.92 -17.10 8.27
CA ASP A 190 -15.64 -17.41 9.51
C ASP A 190 -16.96 -18.13 9.20
N LYS A 191 -17.73 -17.67 8.21
CA LYS A 191 -18.97 -18.34 7.78
C LYS A 191 -18.73 -19.74 7.20
N LEU A 192 -17.67 -19.92 6.42
CA LEU A 192 -17.28 -21.24 5.90
C LEU A 192 -16.96 -22.20 7.06
N VAL A 193 -16.16 -21.73 8.02
CA VAL A 193 -15.73 -22.52 9.18
C VAL A 193 -16.91 -22.85 10.10
N GLU A 194 -17.79 -21.90 10.39
CA GLU A 194 -19.03 -22.14 11.16
C GLU A 194 -19.94 -23.18 10.48
N GLY A 195 -20.01 -23.18 9.14
CA GLY A 195 -20.77 -24.19 8.40
C GLY A 195 -20.20 -25.59 8.61
N ILE A 196 -18.88 -25.71 8.55
CA ILE A 196 -18.14 -26.97 8.77
C ILE A 196 -18.26 -27.42 10.23
N GLU A 197 -18.17 -26.51 11.19
CA GLU A 197 -18.37 -26.79 12.62
C GLU A 197 -19.70 -27.51 12.86
N ARG A 198 -20.79 -26.99 12.27
CA ARG A 198 -22.13 -27.59 12.36
C ARG A 198 -22.27 -28.91 11.60
N GLU A 199 -21.69 -29.00 10.40
CA GLU A 199 -21.74 -30.20 9.55
C GLU A 199 -21.09 -31.42 10.25
N TYR A 200 -19.93 -31.19 10.88
CA TYR A 200 -19.13 -32.25 11.51
C TYR A 200 -19.28 -32.32 13.03
N LYS A 201 -20.12 -31.48 13.63
CA LYS A 201 -20.41 -31.44 15.07
C LYS A 201 -19.17 -31.23 15.94
N PHE A 202 -18.32 -30.30 15.53
CA PHE A 202 -17.25 -29.83 16.42
C PHE A 202 -17.84 -29.04 17.59
N GLU A 203 -17.14 -29.00 18.72
CA GLU A 203 -17.58 -28.24 19.90
C GLU A 203 -17.49 -26.73 19.67
N GLU A 204 -16.39 -26.32 19.03
CA GLU A 204 -16.05 -24.94 18.76
C GLU A 204 -15.01 -24.91 17.63
N SER A 205 -14.98 -23.81 16.87
CA SER A 205 -13.93 -23.49 15.93
C SER A 205 -13.30 -22.13 16.25
N ILE A 206 -11.97 -22.05 16.14
CA ILE A 206 -11.22 -20.81 16.30
C ILE A 206 -10.57 -20.50 14.96
N THR A 207 -10.86 -19.30 14.43
CA THR A 207 -10.33 -18.85 13.14
C THR A 207 -9.48 -17.60 13.34
N ARG A 208 -8.26 -17.62 12.80
CA ARG A 208 -7.31 -16.51 12.84
C ARG A 208 -6.84 -16.23 11.43
N VAL A 209 -7.14 -15.03 10.92
CA VAL A 209 -6.81 -14.62 9.55
C VAL A 209 -6.02 -13.33 9.57
N SER A 210 -4.78 -13.37 9.11
CA SER A 210 -3.91 -12.19 8.96
C SER A 210 -3.39 -12.07 7.53
N LYS A 211 -3.05 -10.85 7.13
CA LYS A 211 -2.54 -10.54 5.80
C LYS A 211 -1.22 -9.80 5.91
N THR A 212 -0.22 -10.25 5.16
CA THR A 212 1.10 -9.62 5.07
C THR A 212 1.53 -9.56 3.60
N GLY A 213 1.51 -8.37 2.98
CA GLY A 213 1.79 -8.26 1.55
C GLY A 213 0.77 -9.04 0.71
N ASN A 214 1.24 -9.94 -0.16
CA ASN A 214 0.37 -10.84 -0.95
C ASN A 214 0.05 -12.17 -0.26
N ASP A 215 0.50 -12.38 0.98
CA ASP A 215 0.25 -13.61 1.72
C ASP A 215 -0.93 -13.45 2.67
N LEU A 216 -1.84 -14.41 2.62
CA LEU A 216 -2.98 -14.56 3.52
C LEU A 216 -2.75 -15.78 4.40
N ARG A 217 -2.49 -15.55 5.69
CA ARG A 217 -2.34 -16.60 6.69
C ARG A 217 -3.68 -16.91 7.31
N ILE A 218 -4.05 -18.18 7.27
CA ILE A 218 -5.32 -18.69 7.75
C ILE A 218 -5.00 -19.84 8.69
N GLU A 219 -5.28 -19.65 9.97
CA GLU A 219 -5.22 -20.71 10.97
C GLU A 219 -6.65 -21.02 11.41
N ILE A 220 -7.02 -22.29 11.31
CA ILE A 220 -8.33 -22.80 11.72
C ILE A 220 -8.08 -23.95 12.69
N ASP A 221 -8.64 -23.85 13.89
CA ASP A 221 -8.54 -24.90 14.89
C ASP A 221 -9.96 -25.39 15.22
N PHE A 222 -10.22 -26.67 14.92
CA PHE A 222 -11.47 -27.33 15.28
C PHE A 222 -11.30 -28.12 16.58
N ILE A 223 -12.19 -27.85 17.55
CA ILE A 223 -12.19 -28.48 18.87
C ILE A 223 -13.18 -29.64 18.89
N TYR A 224 -12.72 -30.82 19.29
CA TYR A 224 -13.48 -32.07 19.27
C TYR A 224 -14.31 -32.29 20.51
N ASN A 225 -15.49 -32.88 20.31
CA ASN A 225 -16.29 -33.52 21.35
C ASN A 225 -16.55 -35.01 20.99
N GLU A 226 -17.33 -35.71 21.81
CA GLU A 226 -17.66 -37.13 21.58
C GLU A 226 -18.58 -37.37 20.37
N GLU A 227 -19.35 -36.34 19.97
CA GLU A 227 -20.29 -36.37 18.86
C GLU A 227 -19.66 -35.97 17.51
N SER A 228 -18.40 -35.54 17.49
CA SER A 228 -17.72 -35.11 16.26
C SER A 228 -17.59 -36.27 15.26
N ASN A 229 -17.91 -35.97 13.99
CA ASN A 229 -18.15 -36.98 12.95
C ASN A 229 -16.93 -37.30 12.07
N ILE A 230 -15.76 -36.73 12.35
CA ILE A 230 -14.48 -37.08 11.68
C ILE A 230 -13.63 -37.80 12.71
N LYS A 231 -13.04 -38.96 12.39
CA LYS A 231 -12.18 -39.68 13.36
C LYS A 231 -10.87 -40.17 12.78
N VAL A 232 -10.75 -40.18 11.45
CA VAL A 232 -9.60 -40.72 10.73
C VAL A 232 -8.83 -39.58 10.05
N LEU A 233 -7.50 -39.73 9.96
CA LEU A 233 -6.63 -38.73 9.35
C LEU A 233 -7.01 -38.41 7.90
N ASP A 234 -7.36 -39.42 7.11
CA ASP A 234 -7.73 -39.23 5.69
C ASP A 234 -8.97 -38.33 5.52
N GLU A 235 -9.93 -38.40 6.45
CA GLU A 235 -11.11 -37.53 6.47
C GLU A 235 -10.73 -36.09 6.86
N MET A 236 -9.80 -35.92 7.81
CA MET A 236 -9.26 -34.62 8.19
C MET A 236 -8.53 -33.96 7.02
N ASP A 237 -7.73 -34.71 6.28
CA ASP A 237 -7.02 -34.22 5.09
C ASP A 237 -7.99 -33.88 3.95
N SER A 238 -9.04 -34.70 3.77
CA SER A 238 -10.12 -34.38 2.83
C SER A 238 -10.84 -33.08 3.19
N LEU A 239 -11.04 -32.80 4.48
CA LEU A 239 -11.61 -31.54 4.95
C LEU A 239 -10.66 -30.36 4.71
N ARG A 240 -9.35 -30.53 4.94
CA ARG A 240 -8.34 -29.52 4.60
C ARG A 240 -8.41 -29.13 3.13
N GLU A 241 -8.50 -30.12 2.24
CA GLU A 241 -8.60 -29.90 0.81
C GLU A 241 -9.93 -29.24 0.41
N LYS A 242 -11.05 -29.64 1.05
CA LYS A 242 -12.36 -28.96 0.88
C LYS A 242 -12.28 -27.48 1.25
N ILE A 243 -11.66 -27.14 2.38
CA ILE A 243 -11.46 -25.74 2.80
C ILE A 243 -10.56 -25.01 1.81
N PHE A 244 -9.41 -25.59 1.45
CA PHE A 244 -8.47 -24.98 0.51
C PHE A 244 -9.12 -24.64 -0.83
N ASN A 245 -9.88 -25.58 -1.38
CA ASN A 245 -10.61 -25.40 -2.65
C ASN A 245 -11.74 -24.37 -2.54
N SER A 246 -12.44 -24.33 -1.41
CA SER A 246 -13.51 -23.34 -1.15
C SER A 246 -12.98 -21.90 -1.08
N LEU A 247 -11.70 -21.74 -0.78
CA LEU A 247 -11.03 -20.44 -0.71
C LEU A 247 -10.30 -20.08 -2.02
N SER A 248 -10.39 -20.91 -3.07
CA SER A 248 -9.61 -20.77 -4.32
C SER A 248 -9.82 -19.42 -5.03
N HIS A 249 -11.00 -18.83 -4.96
CA HIS A 249 -11.33 -17.53 -5.55
C HIS A 249 -10.70 -16.33 -4.84
N ILE A 250 -10.24 -16.50 -3.59
CA ILE A 250 -9.51 -15.47 -2.86
C ILE A 250 -8.12 -15.32 -3.50
N ASN A 251 -7.88 -14.16 -4.09
CA ASN A 251 -6.70 -13.86 -4.91
C ASN A 251 -5.48 -13.48 -4.06
N TYR A 252 -5.08 -14.34 -3.12
CA TYR A 252 -3.87 -14.21 -2.31
C TYR A 252 -3.11 -15.53 -2.28
N GLU A 253 -1.80 -15.47 -2.03
CA GLU A 253 -1.04 -16.67 -1.68
C GLU A 253 -1.48 -17.12 -0.28
N LYS A 254 -2.13 -18.29 -0.21
CA LYS A 254 -2.75 -18.79 1.02
C LYS A 254 -1.77 -19.69 1.77
N TRP A 255 -1.45 -19.32 3.00
CA TRP A 255 -0.86 -20.21 3.99
C TRP A 255 -2.00 -20.71 4.88
N LEU A 256 -2.52 -21.90 4.57
CA LEU A 256 -3.62 -22.51 5.31
C LEU A 256 -3.08 -23.57 6.26
N ASN A 257 -3.35 -23.40 7.55
CA ASN A 257 -3.15 -24.42 8.56
C ASN A 257 -4.50 -24.76 9.20
N VAL A 258 -4.82 -26.06 9.25
CA VAL A 258 -6.03 -26.56 9.89
C VAL A 258 -5.64 -27.60 10.93
N SER A 259 -5.89 -27.30 12.19
CA SER A 259 -5.63 -28.17 13.32
C SER A 259 -6.92 -28.79 13.82
N PHE A 260 -6.80 -30.01 14.34
CA PHE A 260 -7.89 -30.74 14.98
C PHE A 260 -7.39 -31.14 16.36
N THR A 261 -8.06 -30.68 17.42
CA THR A 261 -7.62 -30.91 18.81
C THR A 261 -8.81 -31.28 19.70
N LYS A 262 -8.57 -32.09 20.74
CA LYS A 262 -9.54 -32.34 21.80
C LYS A 262 -9.44 -31.33 22.94
N ASP A 263 -8.25 -30.76 23.16
CA ASP A 263 -7.98 -29.83 24.25
C ASP A 263 -7.83 -28.43 23.67
N LYS A 264 -8.72 -27.52 24.10
CA LYS A 264 -8.79 -26.13 23.66
C LYS A 264 -7.49 -25.37 23.89
N LYS A 265 -6.64 -25.77 24.84
CA LYS A 265 -5.36 -25.09 25.10
C LYS A 265 -4.39 -25.11 23.91
N TRP A 266 -4.55 -26.04 22.97
CA TRP A 266 -3.72 -26.12 21.76
C TRP A 266 -4.22 -25.22 20.62
N ALA A 267 -5.41 -24.61 20.78
CA ALA A 267 -6.04 -23.72 19.82
C ALA A 267 -5.97 -22.23 20.21
N ILE A 268 -5.38 -21.91 21.38
CA ILE A 268 -5.25 -20.55 21.94
C ILE A 268 -3.78 -20.14 21.98
#